data_AF-A0A241VQ41-F1
#
_entry.id   AF-A0A241VQ41-F1
#
_cell.length_a   1.000
_cell.length_b   1.000
_cell.length_c   1.000
_cell.angle_alpha   90.00
_cell.angle_beta   90.00
_cell.angle_gamma   90.00
#
_symmetry.space_group_name_H-M   'P 1'
#
loop_
_entity.id
_entity.type
_entity.pdbx_description
1 polymer ?
#
loop_
_entity_poly.entity_id
_entity_poly.type
_entity_poly.pdbx_seq_one_letter_code
_entity_poly.pdbx_strand_id
1 'polypeptide(L)'
;MYIINKPLHQTLFALAVGTLTHTAFAMDEHMDHAAMQKPSMPTADHSMHVVQTEKVQTVPTEMNEHAEHAEHAEHAEHAEHAEHAEHAEHAEHAEHAEPMPQTMSATPHEHSIDHKHEHGGQIYQATEVDSRWLNNADGHGTFKTELESRIGTDENKLFIKLHADKAESQKADYAAQVMYSRMISDFWDAQAGVRYRFDDNKVTDQDQWDAAIGLHGLAPYFFETDAYLYVGQDKQVSFSLETNRDLLFTQKLILKPYMNLDVVLSDDSRYAQKTGLSSLWLGLETRYEINKKVMPFIDVAYGYDKGNKATAWQQGSNSEKDWWYGAGLRLKF
;
A
#
# COMPACT_ATOMS: atom_id res chain seq x y z
N MET A 1 -18.30 -43.61 -35.37
CA MET A 1 -18.64 -44.06 -34.01
C MET A 1 -17.85 -43.19 -33.03
N TYR A 2 -18.44 -42.88 -31.86
CA TYR A 2 -17.97 -41.94 -30.80
C TYR A 2 -16.43 -41.83 -30.65
N ILE A 3 -15.81 -40.63 -30.55
CA ILE A 3 -15.84 -39.65 -29.43
C ILE A 3 -15.36 -40.36 -28.13
N ILE A 4 -14.32 -39.93 -27.39
CA ILE A 4 -14.10 -38.64 -26.71
C ILE A 4 -12.60 -38.27 -26.68
N ASN A 5 -12.28 -36.98 -26.79
CA ASN A 5 -10.97 -36.40 -26.45
C ASN A 5 -10.96 -35.91 -24.98
N LYS A 6 -9.89 -36.13 -24.21
CA LYS A 6 -9.73 -35.62 -22.83
C LYS A 6 -8.28 -35.16 -22.56
N PRO A 7 -8.05 -33.89 -22.17
CA PRO A 7 -6.81 -33.50 -21.52
C PRO A 7 -6.76 -33.99 -20.06
N LEU A 8 -5.56 -34.15 -19.50
CA LEU A 8 -5.37 -34.46 -18.07
C LEU A 8 -5.63 -33.23 -17.19
N HIS A 9 -5.90 -33.46 -15.90
CA HIS A 9 -6.44 -32.43 -15.01
C HIS A 9 -5.44 -31.34 -14.59
N GLN A 10 -5.92 -30.09 -14.61
CA GLN A 10 -5.49 -29.07 -13.66
C GLN A 10 -6.02 -29.46 -12.27
N THR A 11 -5.16 -29.69 -11.28
CA THR A 11 -5.58 -29.91 -9.88
C THR A 11 -4.46 -29.51 -8.91
N LEU A 12 -4.26 -28.20 -8.74
CA LEU A 12 -3.52 -27.57 -7.66
C LEU A 12 -4.04 -26.13 -7.50
N PHE A 13 -3.92 -25.56 -6.29
CA PHE A 13 -4.46 -24.25 -5.89
C PHE A 13 -6.00 -24.12 -5.96
N ALA A 14 -6.67 -24.75 -4.99
CA ALA A 14 -8.06 -24.47 -4.63
C ALA A 14 -8.25 -24.48 -3.10
N LEU A 15 -7.64 -23.51 -2.42
CA LEU A 15 -7.86 -23.22 -0.99
C LEU A 15 -7.60 -21.71 -0.74
N ALA A 16 -8.29 -21.14 0.26
CA ALA A 16 -8.19 -19.74 0.76
C ALA A 16 -9.12 -18.63 0.19
N VAL A 17 -9.93 -18.84 -0.86
CA VAL A 17 -10.85 -17.80 -1.41
C VAL A 17 -12.35 -18.15 -1.21
N GLY A 18 -12.68 -18.81 -0.10
CA GLY A 18 -13.99 -19.47 0.08
C GLY A 18 -15.08 -18.70 0.84
N THR A 19 -14.75 -17.64 1.60
CA THR A 19 -15.62 -17.17 2.70
C THR A 19 -15.59 -15.65 2.95
N LEU A 20 -15.73 -14.81 1.91
CA LEU A 20 -15.93 -13.35 2.08
C LEU A 20 -17.11 -12.74 1.30
N THR A 21 -17.87 -13.55 0.56
CA THR A 21 -19.02 -13.10 -0.24
C THR A 21 -20.35 -13.51 0.39
N HIS A 22 -20.80 -12.85 1.47
CA HIS A 22 -22.22 -12.81 1.90
C HIS A 22 -22.56 -11.77 3.01
N THR A 23 -22.17 -10.50 2.86
CA THR A 23 -22.69 -9.39 3.70
C THR A 23 -23.02 -8.14 2.88
N ALA A 24 -23.90 -8.27 1.88
CA ALA A 24 -24.60 -7.13 1.32
C ALA A 24 -25.84 -6.83 2.20
N PHE A 25 -25.86 -5.68 2.87
CA PHE A 25 -27.06 -5.23 3.58
C PHE A 25 -28.14 -4.83 2.56
N ALA A 26 -29.25 -5.55 2.54
CA ALA A 26 -30.45 -5.09 1.87
C ALA A 26 -31.12 -4.00 2.72
N MET A 27 -31.42 -2.84 2.12
CA MET A 27 -32.25 -1.81 2.73
C MET A 27 -33.64 -1.88 2.08
N ASP A 28 -34.68 -1.97 2.91
CA ASP A 28 -36.01 -2.43 2.52
C ASP A 28 -36.91 -1.26 2.05
N GLU A 29 -37.21 -1.18 0.75
CA GLU A 29 -38.14 -0.19 0.19
C GLU A 29 -39.59 -0.70 0.24
N HIS A 30 -40.29 -0.33 1.31
CA HIS A 30 -41.72 -0.61 1.47
C HIS A 30 -42.57 0.30 0.54
N MET A 31 -43.00 -0.21 -0.61
CA MET A 31 -43.86 0.49 -1.59
C MET A 31 -45.10 -0.34 -1.95
N ASP A 32 -46.28 0.10 -1.51
CA ASP A 32 -47.56 -0.55 -1.81
C ASP A 32 -48.05 -0.27 -3.25
N HIS A 33 -48.58 -1.30 -3.92
CA HIS A 33 -49.13 -1.19 -5.28
C HIS A 33 -50.63 -0.86 -5.29
N ALA A 34 -51.03 0.23 -5.98
CA ALA A 34 -52.43 0.54 -6.27
C ALA A 34 -52.68 0.99 -7.74
N ALA A 35 -53.30 0.09 -8.49
CA ALA A 35 -54.09 0.24 -9.73
C ALA A 35 -53.95 1.48 -10.66
N MET A 36 -53.50 1.19 -11.89
CA MET A 36 -53.96 1.69 -13.21
C MET A 36 -54.91 2.91 -13.31
N GLN A 37 -54.54 3.91 -14.15
CA GLN A 37 -55.24 4.19 -15.44
C GLN A 37 -54.53 5.25 -16.32
N LYS A 38 -54.87 5.24 -17.63
CA LYS A 38 -54.61 6.25 -18.68
C LYS A 38 -55.95 6.45 -19.46
N PRO A 39 -56.15 7.45 -20.36
CA PRO A 39 -55.24 8.51 -20.84
C PRO A 39 -55.87 9.94 -20.86
N SER A 40 -55.10 10.98 -21.25
CA SER A 40 -55.47 11.97 -22.31
C SER A 40 -54.50 13.17 -22.37
N MET A 41 -54.47 13.87 -23.51
CA MET A 41 -54.09 15.28 -23.65
C MET A 41 -55.27 16.04 -24.27
N PRO A 42 -55.36 17.36 -24.06
CA PRO A 42 -55.32 18.25 -25.24
C PRO A 42 -54.48 19.53 -25.05
N THR A 43 -54.44 20.37 -26.09
CA THR A 43 -53.55 21.52 -26.32
C THR A 43 -54.21 22.90 -26.15
N ALA A 44 -53.48 23.89 -25.61
CA ALA A 44 -53.48 25.33 -25.95
C ALA A 44 -52.44 26.04 -25.03
N ASP A 45 -51.56 27.00 -25.37
CA ASP A 45 -51.41 28.03 -26.44
C ASP A 45 -51.64 29.48 -25.91
N HIS A 46 -50.96 30.44 -26.55
CA HIS A 46 -51.10 31.92 -26.59
C HIS A 46 -50.28 32.86 -25.67
N SER A 47 -49.35 33.57 -26.36
CA SER A 47 -49.01 35.02 -26.27
C SER A 47 -48.25 35.57 -25.04
N MET A 48 -47.24 36.46 -25.12
CA MET A 48 -46.74 37.50 -26.08
C MET A 48 -47.05 38.97 -25.69
N HIS A 49 -46.15 39.61 -24.92
CA HIS A 49 -45.77 41.04 -24.98
C HIS A 49 -44.35 41.19 -24.31
N VAL A 50 -43.32 41.90 -24.81
CA VAL A 50 -43.14 43.33 -25.25
C VAL A 50 -42.91 44.26 -24.04
N VAL A 51 -41.85 45.10 -23.91
CA VAL A 51 -40.65 45.34 -24.77
C VAL A 51 -39.56 46.23 -24.07
N GLN A 52 -38.31 46.22 -24.58
CA GLN A 52 -37.20 47.22 -24.37
C GLN A 52 -36.63 47.41 -22.94
N THR A 53 -35.42 47.98 -22.69
CA THR A 53 -34.43 48.74 -23.52
C THR A 53 -32.97 48.57 -23.02
N GLU A 54 -31.97 48.84 -23.89
CA GLU A 54 -30.57 49.37 -23.71
C GLU A 54 -29.91 49.50 -22.30
N LYS A 55 -28.57 49.36 -22.06
CA LYS A 55 -27.28 49.61 -22.79
C LYS A 55 -26.18 48.64 -22.23
N VAL A 56 -25.07 48.20 -22.88
CA VAL A 56 -23.85 48.88 -23.45
C VAL A 56 -22.99 49.55 -22.32
N GLN A 57 -21.67 49.32 -22.06
CA GLN A 57 -20.50 48.90 -22.90
C GLN A 57 -19.23 48.39 -22.07
N THR A 58 -18.32 47.58 -22.66
CA THR A 58 -16.82 47.39 -22.44
C THR A 58 -16.16 47.30 -21.02
N VAL A 59 -15.38 46.28 -20.58
CA VAL A 59 -13.95 45.84 -20.88
C VAL A 59 -12.91 47.00 -20.75
N PRO A 60 -11.70 46.93 -20.09
CA PRO A 60 -10.72 45.84 -19.76
C PRO A 60 -10.52 45.55 -18.23
N THR A 61 -9.64 44.71 -17.63
CA THR A 61 -8.28 44.11 -17.84
C THR A 61 -7.11 44.82 -17.08
N GLU A 62 -6.09 44.04 -16.63
CA GLU A 62 -4.82 44.39 -15.91
C GLU A 62 -4.87 44.63 -14.37
N MET A 63 -3.75 44.73 -13.61
CA MET A 63 -2.58 43.81 -13.37
C MET A 63 -1.66 44.41 -12.26
N ASN A 64 -1.08 43.59 -11.35
CA ASN A 64 0.08 43.92 -10.47
C ASN A 64 -0.09 45.11 -9.44
N GLU A 65 0.73 45.36 -8.39
CA GLU A 65 1.67 44.59 -7.52
C GLU A 65 2.17 45.48 -6.33
N HIS A 66 2.81 44.89 -5.30
CA HIS A 66 3.58 45.55 -4.19
C HIS A 66 2.78 46.51 -3.24
N ALA A 67 3.25 46.96 -2.05
CA ALA A 67 4.45 46.81 -1.19
C ALA A 67 3.97 46.84 0.31
N GLU A 68 4.71 46.82 1.44
CA GLU A 68 6.10 46.63 1.96
C GLU A 68 5.95 46.40 3.51
N HIS A 69 6.89 46.27 4.47
CA HIS A 69 8.37 46.34 4.64
C HIS A 69 8.87 44.93 5.15
N ALA A 70 10.04 44.60 5.77
CA ALA A 70 11.13 45.25 6.53
C ALA A 70 10.78 45.74 7.97
N GLU A 71 11.64 45.69 9.03
CA GLU A 71 12.97 45.05 9.23
C GLU A 71 13.36 45.04 10.74
N HIS A 72 14.28 44.17 11.21
CA HIS A 72 15.29 44.46 12.27
C HIS A 72 16.24 43.25 12.54
N ALA A 73 17.45 43.50 13.08
CA ALA A 73 18.56 42.54 13.10
C ALA A 73 19.41 42.49 14.41
N GLU A 74 20.16 41.38 14.54
CA GLU A 74 21.49 41.15 15.18
C GLU A 74 21.85 41.50 16.64
N HIS A 75 22.45 40.49 17.32
CA HIS A 75 23.60 40.48 18.28
C HIS A 75 23.47 39.25 19.23
N ALA A 76 24.52 38.58 19.75
CA ALA A 76 25.97 38.55 19.49
C ALA A 76 26.57 37.19 19.98
N GLU A 77 27.89 37.02 20.01
CA GLU A 77 28.60 35.72 20.05
C GLU A 77 29.07 35.19 21.44
N HIS A 78 29.63 33.97 21.40
CA HIS A 78 30.65 33.36 22.29
C HIS A 78 30.31 32.85 23.71
N ALA A 79 30.46 31.52 23.88
CA ALA A 79 31.25 30.88 24.96
C ALA A 79 31.70 29.46 24.53
N GLU A 80 32.94 29.06 24.86
CA GLU A 80 33.48 27.70 24.68
C GLU A 80 33.89 27.07 26.03
N HIS A 81 34.33 25.81 26.01
CA HIS A 81 34.72 24.93 27.14
C HIS A 81 33.55 24.42 28.02
N ALA A 82 33.60 23.21 28.59
CA ALA A 82 34.78 22.38 28.89
C ALA A 82 34.59 20.87 28.63
N GLU A 83 35.72 20.15 28.49
CA GLU A 83 35.81 18.69 28.56
C GLU A 83 36.10 18.20 30.00
N HIS A 84 36.23 16.87 30.14
CA HIS A 84 36.75 16.11 31.29
C HIS A 84 35.94 16.09 32.60
N ALA A 85 35.46 14.87 32.94
CA ALA A 85 35.41 14.36 34.31
C ALA A 85 35.36 12.80 34.32
N GLU A 86 36.47 12.14 33.95
CA GLU A 86 36.73 10.76 34.42
C GLU A 86 37.65 10.81 35.65
N HIS A 87 37.24 10.15 36.73
CA HIS A 87 38.01 9.60 37.85
C HIS A 87 36.94 8.95 38.78
N ALA A 88 37.04 7.70 39.24
CA ALA A 88 38.05 7.15 40.16
C ALA A 88 38.16 7.97 41.46
N GLU A 89 38.11 7.41 42.65
CA GLU A 89 38.12 6.01 43.07
C GLU A 89 37.54 5.91 44.48
N HIS A 90 37.17 4.71 44.94
CA HIS A 90 37.26 4.42 46.36
C HIS A 90 37.46 2.91 46.60
N ALA A 91 38.71 2.55 46.87
CA ALA A 91 39.05 1.37 47.66
C ALA A 91 38.67 1.62 49.15
N GLU A 92 38.71 0.65 50.06
CA GLU A 92 39.43 -0.63 50.03
C GLU A 92 38.84 -1.60 51.05
N HIS A 93 38.97 -2.92 50.82
CA HIS A 93 39.22 -3.89 51.91
C HIS A 93 39.71 -5.24 51.35
N ALA A 94 40.97 -5.56 51.62
CA ALA A 94 41.53 -6.91 51.52
C ALA A 94 41.13 -7.73 52.79
N GLU A 95 41.41 -9.03 52.94
CA GLU A 95 42.38 -9.90 52.26
C GLU A 95 41.82 -11.35 52.10
N HIS A 96 42.22 -12.04 51.02
CA HIS A 96 42.93 -13.32 51.13
C HIS A 96 43.44 -13.79 49.75
N ALA A 97 44.72 -14.13 49.67
CA ALA A 97 45.35 -14.78 48.52
C ALA A 97 46.25 -15.94 49.01
N GLU A 98 46.47 -16.93 48.14
CA GLU A 98 47.64 -17.83 48.00
C GLU A 98 47.29 -18.84 46.85
N PRO A 99 48.26 -19.50 46.16
CA PRO A 99 48.27 -19.43 44.70
C PRO A 99 48.06 -20.76 43.94
N MET A 100 48.17 -20.68 42.61
CA MET A 100 47.99 -21.75 41.62
C MET A 100 49.06 -22.87 41.71
N PRO A 101 48.90 -23.94 40.92
CA PRO A 101 49.74 -23.99 39.71
C PRO A 101 48.96 -24.21 38.40
N GLN A 102 49.50 -23.67 37.30
CA GLN A 102 49.05 -23.99 35.94
C GLN A 102 49.75 -25.26 35.44
N THR A 103 49.03 -26.12 34.72
CA THR A 103 49.62 -27.09 33.78
C THR A 103 48.88 -27.02 32.46
N MET A 104 49.58 -26.59 31.41
CA MET A 104 49.05 -26.60 30.04
C MET A 104 49.03 -28.03 29.48
N SER A 105 47.91 -28.41 28.87
CA SER A 105 47.81 -29.54 27.94
C SER A 105 46.86 -29.15 26.82
N ALA A 106 47.39 -28.90 25.62
CA ALA A 106 46.59 -28.54 24.46
C ALA A 106 46.13 -29.80 23.71
N THR A 107 44.82 -29.97 23.57
CA THR A 107 44.20 -30.91 22.62
C THR A 107 43.10 -30.18 21.85
N PRO A 108 43.30 -29.86 20.55
CA PRO A 108 42.23 -29.32 19.73
C PRO A 108 41.22 -30.43 19.42
N HIS A 109 40.17 -30.54 20.23
CA HIS A 109 39.00 -31.32 19.83
C HIS A 109 38.17 -30.50 18.84
N GLU A 110 38.37 -30.82 17.57
CA GLU A 110 37.61 -30.33 16.42
C GLU A 110 36.18 -30.89 16.43
N HIS A 111 35.39 -30.51 17.44
CA HIS A 111 33.95 -30.67 17.43
C HIS A 111 33.34 -29.47 16.70
N SER A 112 33.07 -29.65 15.41
CA SER A 112 32.18 -28.77 14.65
C SER A 112 30.74 -28.96 15.15
N ILE A 113 30.39 -28.30 16.26
CA ILE A 113 29.02 -28.30 16.76
C ILE A 113 28.16 -27.48 15.80
N ASP A 114 27.25 -28.13 15.08
CA ASP A 114 26.35 -27.49 14.13
C ASP A 114 25.19 -26.78 14.86
N HIS A 115 25.52 -25.68 15.54
CA HIS A 115 24.59 -24.84 16.31
C HIS A 115 23.46 -24.22 15.48
N LYS A 116 23.44 -24.40 14.14
CA LYS A 116 22.35 -23.96 13.25
C LYS A 116 20.98 -24.48 13.68
N HIS A 117 20.95 -25.67 14.28
CA HIS A 117 19.72 -26.33 14.70
C HIS A 117 19.14 -25.82 16.03
N GLU A 118 19.88 -25.04 16.82
CA GLU A 118 19.46 -24.69 18.20
C GLU A 118 18.61 -23.41 18.29
N HIS A 119 18.68 -22.52 17.28
CA HIS A 119 17.94 -21.25 17.30
C HIS A 119 17.19 -20.86 15.99
N GLY A 120 17.50 -21.44 14.82
CA GLY A 120 16.90 -21.03 13.53
C GLY A 120 15.72 -21.88 13.02
N GLY A 121 15.22 -22.82 13.84
CA GLY A 121 14.29 -23.87 13.39
C GLY A 121 12.80 -23.62 13.64
N GLN A 122 12.41 -22.53 14.30
CA GLN A 122 11.01 -22.28 14.62
C GLN A 122 10.24 -21.79 13.38
N ILE A 123 9.09 -22.41 13.11
CA ILE A 123 8.16 -21.92 12.08
C ILE A 123 7.23 -20.90 12.73
N TYR A 124 7.25 -19.68 12.20
CA TYR A 124 6.31 -18.62 12.52
C TYR A 124 5.26 -18.49 11.41
N GLN A 125 4.06 -18.07 11.79
CA GLN A 125 3.01 -17.64 10.88
C GLN A 125 2.42 -16.32 11.40
N ALA A 126 2.07 -15.43 10.49
CA ALA A 126 1.23 -14.27 10.77
C ALA A 126 0.29 -14.02 9.60
N THR A 127 -0.96 -13.64 9.88
CA THR A 127 -1.89 -13.12 8.86
C THR A 127 -2.38 -11.75 9.27
N GLU A 128 -2.32 -10.80 8.35
CA GLU A 128 -2.88 -9.45 8.47
C GLU A 128 -3.95 -9.23 7.40
N VAL A 129 -5.03 -8.55 7.77
CA VAL A 129 -6.09 -8.12 6.85
C VAL A 129 -6.35 -6.64 7.08
N ASP A 130 -6.20 -5.84 6.04
CA ASP A 130 -6.49 -4.41 6.03
C ASP A 130 -7.76 -4.18 5.20
N SER A 131 -8.66 -3.32 5.66
CA SER A 131 -9.85 -2.95 4.88
C SER A 131 -10.18 -1.49 5.15
N ARG A 132 -10.16 -0.66 4.10
CA ARG A 132 -10.38 0.78 4.20
C ARG A 132 -11.35 1.29 3.16
N TRP A 133 -12.14 2.28 3.54
CA TRP A 133 -12.95 3.09 2.65
C TRP A 133 -12.33 4.48 2.59
N LEU A 134 -11.95 4.90 1.39
CA LEU A 134 -11.39 6.22 1.08
C LEU A 134 -12.37 6.97 0.18
N ASN A 135 -12.42 8.29 0.32
CA ASN A 135 -13.13 9.19 -0.59
C ASN A 135 -12.19 10.31 -1.03
N ASN A 136 -12.30 10.77 -2.27
CA ASN A 136 -11.58 11.95 -2.75
C ASN A 136 -12.39 13.24 -2.52
N ALA A 137 -11.79 14.40 -2.83
CA ALA A 137 -12.44 15.71 -2.71
C ALA A 137 -13.67 15.89 -3.62
N ASP A 138 -13.72 15.20 -4.77
CA ASP A 138 -14.84 15.23 -5.72
C ASP A 138 -16.00 14.29 -5.33
N GLY A 139 -15.88 13.57 -4.21
CA GLY A 139 -16.93 12.70 -3.66
C GLY A 139 -16.99 11.29 -4.26
N HIS A 140 -15.92 10.83 -4.91
CA HIS A 140 -15.81 9.46 -5.41
C HIS A 140 -15.29 8.52 -4.30
N GLY A 141 -16.08 7.52 -3.92
CA GLY A 141 -15.68 6.48 -2.97
C GLY A 141 -14.89 5.33 -3.60
N THR A 142 -13.93 4.79 -2.86
CA THR A 142 -13.27 3.51 -3.15
C THR A 142 -13.07 2.67 -1.90
N PHE A 143 -13.41 1.38 -1.99
CA PHE A 143 -13.21 0.40 -0.94
C PHE A 143 -12.04 -0.51 -1.34
N LYS A 144 -11.02 -0.58 -0.48
CA LYS A 144 -9.82 -1.40 -0.68
C LYS A 144 -9.69 -2.43 0.43
N THR A 145 -9.43 -3.67 0.06
CA THR A 145 -9.10 -4.76 0.99
C THR A 145 -7.77 -5.40 0.60
N GLU A 146 -6.91 -5.58 1.58
CA GLU A 146 -5.64 -6.30 1.45
C GLU A 146 -5.56 -7.42 2.49
N LEU A 147 -4.95 -8.54 2.12
CA LEU A 147 -4.61 -9.65 3.02
C LEU A 147 -3.17 -10.08 2.74
N GLU A 148 -2.29 -9.97 3.74
CA GLU A 148 -0.97 -10.61 3.73
C GLU A 148 -1.00 -11.80 4.69
N SER A 149 -0.58 -12.97 4.21
CA SER A 149 -0.31 -14.13 5.06
C SER A 149 1.11 -14.61 4.80
N ARG A 150 1.91 -14.71 5.86
CA ARG A 150 3.32 -15.15 5.78
C ARG A 150 3.60 -16.30 6.72
N ILE A 151 4.36 -17.29 6.25
CA ILE A 151 4.72 -18.50 6.99
C ILE A 151 6.14 -18.95 6.66
N GLY A 152 6.92 -19.33 7.66
CA GLY A 152 8.28 -19.84 7.47
C GLY A 152 9.19 -19.73 8.69
N THR A 153 10.48 -19.91 8.48
CA THR A 153 11.53 -19.68 9.49
C THR A 153 12.16 -18.30 9.31
N ASP A 154 13.08 -17.92 10.19
CA ASP A 154 13.80 -16.64 10.10
C ASP A 154 14.54 -16.49 8.76
N GLU A 155 15.23 -17.53 8.30
CA GLU A 155 15.91 -17.53 7.00
C GLU A 155 14.97 -17.57 5.78
N ASN A 156 13.88 -18.35 5.83
CA ASN A 156 13.12 -18.74 4.64
C ASN A 156 11.60 -18.63 4.88
N LYS A 157 10.94 -17.74 4.15
CA LYS A 157 9.52 -17.37 4.33
C LYS A 157 8.75 -17.48 3.03
N LEU A 158 7.47 -17.87 3.09
CA LEU A 158 6.51 -17.78 1.99
C LEU A 158 5.49 -16.71 2.33
N PHE A 159 5.30 -15.74 1.42
CA PHE A 159 4.28 -14.72 1.50
C PHE A 159 3.17 -15.00 0.47
N ILE A 160 1.93 -14.76 0.87
CA ILE A 160 0.74 -14.71 0.02
C ILE A 160 0.10 -13.35 0.25
N LYS A 161 0.11 -12.47 -0.75
CA LYS A 161 -0.62 -11.19 -0.72
C LYS A 161 -1.85 -11.27 -1.62
N LEU A 162 -2.99 -10.78 -1.15
CA LEU A 162 -4.22 -10.63 -1.94
C LEU A 162 -4.69 -9.18 -1.81
N HIS A 163 -5.00 -8.53 -2.92
CA HIS A 163 -5.56 -7.18 -2.96
C HIS A 163 -6.87 -7.19 -3.75
N ALA A 164 -7.85 -6.42 -3.29
CA ALA A 164 -9.15 -6.25 -3.93
C ALA A 164 -9.59 -4.78 -3.81
N ASP A 165 -9.56 -4.07 -4.93
CA ASP A 165 -9.93 -2.65 -5.01
C ASP A 165 -11.27 -2.52 -5.73
N LYS A 166 -12.19 -1.74 -5.16
CA LYS A 166 -13.50 -1.47 -5.75
C LYS A 166 -13.89 0.00 -5.59
N ALA A 167 -13.74 0.76 -6.67
CA ALA A 167 -14.37 2.08 -6.79
C ALA A 167 -15.90 1.95 -6.87
N GLU A 168 -16.62 2.92 -6.30
CA GLU A 168 -18.06 2.86 -6.06
C GLU A 168 -18.91 2.68 -7.33
N SER A 169 -18.42 3.18 -8.47
CA SER A 169 -19.09 3.16 -9.78
C SER A 169 -18.41 2.25 -10.82
N GLN A 170 -17.46 1.40 -10.41
CA GLN A 170 -16.72 0.51 -11.31
C GLN A 170 -16.75 -0.96 -10.82
N LYS A 171 -16.27 -1.87 -11.66
CA LYS A 171 -16.06 -3.27 -11.24
C LYS A 171 -14.82 -3.37 -10.37
N ALA A 172 -14.74 -4.43 -9.57
CA ALA A 172 -13.61 -4.67 -8.68
C ALA A 172 -12.42 -5.26 -9.44
N ASP A 173 -11.24 -4.73 -9.16
CA ASP A 173 -9.96 -5.24 -9.65
C ASP A 173 -9.28 -6.05 -8.53
N TYR A 174 -8.63 -7.15 -8.91
CA TYR A 174 -8.06 -8.12 -7.98
C TYR A 174 -6.61 -8.43 -8.32
N ALA A 175 -5.76 -8.55 -7.30
CA ALA A 175 -4.40 -9.06 -7.43
C ALA A 175 -4.14 -10.18 -6.42
N ALA A 176 -3.41 -11.20 -6.83
CA ALA A 176 -2.94 -12.28 -5.97
C ALA A 176 -1.45 -12.54 -6.24
N GLN A 177 -0.63 -12.49 -5.21
CA GLN A 177 0.82 -12.62 -5.29
C GLN A 177 1.31 -13.72 -4.36
N VAL A 178 2.24 -14.54 -4.84
CA VAL A 178 2.92 -15.55 -4.03
C VAL A 178 4.42 -15.35 -4.19
N MET A 179 5.09 -15.00 -3.09
CA MET A 179 6.53 -14.72 -3.05
C MET A 179 7.25 -15.69 -2.11
N TYR A 180 8.33 -16.29 -2.59
CA TYR A 180 9.35 -16.89 -1.74
C TYR A 180 10.35 -15.80 -1.34
N SER A 181 10.64 -15.73 -0.04
CA SER A 181 11.45 -14.70 0.60
C SER A 181 12.59 -15.38 1.36
N ARG A 182 13.82 -14.91 1.17
CA ARG A 182 14.99 -15.43 1.86
C ARG A 182 15.87 -14.31 2.41
N MET A 183 16.21 -14.39 3.68
CA MET A 183 17.10 -13.44 4.34
C MET A 183 18.48 -13.41 3.66
N ILE A 184 18.94 -12.21 3.27
CA ILE A 184 20.27 -11.96 2.68
C ILE A 184 21.14 -11.07 3.57
N SER A 185 20.55 -10.39 4.54
CA SER A 185 21.18 -9.53 5.55
C SER A 185 20.21 -9.38 6.73
N ASP A 186 20.71 -9.01 7.91
CA ASP A 186 19.96 -8.94 9.18
C ASP A 186 18.66 -8.10 9.12
N PHE A 187 18.56 -7.20 8.14
CA PHE A 187 17.42 -6.31 7.91
C PHE A 187 16.77 -6.47 6.53
N TRP A 188 17.20 -7.42 5.69
CA TRP A 188 16.74 -7.55 4.30
C TRP A 188 16.59 -9.00 3.84
N ASP A 189 15.40 -9.33 3.36
CA ASP A 189 15.11 -10.50 2.56
C ASP A 189 15.17 -10.16 1.06
N ALA A 190 15.71 -11.06 0.25
CA ALA A 190 15.48 -11.08 -1.20
C ALA A 190 14.24 -11.92 -1.51
N GLN A 191 13.37 -11.41 -2.38
CA GLN A 191 12.13 -12.07 -2.78
C GLN A 191 12.09 -12.41 -4.27
N ALA A 192 11.46 -13.53 -4.60
CA ALA A 192 11.12 -13.94 -5.96
C ALA A 192 9.78 -14.70 -5.97
N GLY A 193 8.96 -14.48 -7.00
CA GLY A 193 7.64 -15.09 -7.07
C GLY A 193 6.83 -14.69 -8.29
N VAL A 194 5.51 -14.82 -8.18
CA VAL A 194 4.56 -14.53 -9.26
C VAL A 194 3.40 -13.67 -8.74
N ARG A 195 2.90 -12.78 -9.60
CA ARG A 195 1.68 -12.00 -9.37
C ARG A 195 0.68 -12.29 -10.49
N TYR A 196 -0.51 -12.68 -10.09
CA TYR A 196 -1.72 -12.72 -10.91
C TYR A 196 -2.48 -11.41 -10.70
N ARG A 197 -2.98 -10.82 -11.78
CA ARG A 197 -3.90 -9.67 -11.76
C ARG A 197 -5.13 -10.02 -12.60
N PHE A 198 -6.30 -9.63 -12.12
CA PHE A 198 -7.57 -9.78 -12.82
C PHE A 198 -8.34 -8.45 -12.74
N ASP A 199 -8.64 -7.89 -13.90
CA ASP A 199 -9.35 -6.62 -14.07
C ASP A 199 -10.62 -6.91 -14.88
N ASP A 200 -11.78 -6.76 -14.24
CA ASP A 200 -13.07 -7.04 -14.86
C ASP A 200 -13.60 -5.85 -15.68
N ASN A 201 -12.96 -4.68 -15.57
CA ASN A 201 -13.23 -3.49 -16.39
C ASN A 201 -12.70 -3.66 -17.83
N LYS A 202 -11.69 -4.53 -18.04
CA LYS A 202 -11.24 -5.00 -19.36
C LYS A 202 -12.27 -5.92 -20.05
N VAL A 203 -12.31 -5.87 -21.38
CA VAL A 203 -13.21 -6.68 -22.24
C VAL A 203 -12.49 -7.92 -22.81
N THR A 204 -11.16 -7.93 -22.81
CA THR A 204 -10.29 -8.99 -23.33
C THR A 204 -8.97 -8.90 -22.55
N ASP A 205 -8.25 -10.01 -22.39
CA ASP A 205 -7.01 -10.07 -21.59
C ASP A 205 -7.21 -9.51 -20.18
N GLN A 206 -8.31 -9.93 -19.53
CA GLN A 206 -8.68 -9.57 -18.15
C GLN A 206 -7.66 -10.09 -17.15
N ASP A 207 -7.13 -11.30 -17.39
CA ASP A 207 -6.08 -11.92 -16.60
C ASP A 207 -4.68 -11.56 -17.11
N GLN A 208 -3.79 -11.20 -16.19
CA GLN A 208 -2.38 -10.95 -16.46
C GLN A 208 -1.49 -11.66 -15.42
N TRP A 209 -0.35 -12.15 -15.89
CA TRP A 209 0.64 -12.85 -15.07
C TRP A 209 1.99 -12.14 -15.17
N ASP A 210 2.53 -11.78 -14.01
CA ASP A 210 3.84 -11.15 -13.85
C ASP A 210 4.78 -12.09 -13.10
N ALA A 211 6.01 -12.22 -13.57
CA ALA A 211 7.13 -12.64 -12.73
C ALA A 211 7.56 -11.45 -11.86
N ALA A 212 7.85 -11.70 -10.58
CA ALA A 212 8.25 -10.67 -9.62
C ALA A 212 9.58 -11.04 -8.96
N ILE A 213 10.50 -10.08 -8.87
CA ILE A 213 11.71 -10.15 -8.03
C ILE A 213 11.84 -8.86 -7.23
N GLY A 214 12.41 -8.91 -6.04
CA GLY A 214 12.49 -7.72 -5.20
C GLY A 214 13.26 -7.88 -3.90
N LEU A 215 13.18 -6.85 -3.07
CA LEU A 215 13.74 -6.78 -1.72
C LEU A 215 12.63 -6.37 -0.75
N HIS A 216 12.60 -7.03 0.40
CA HIS A 216 11.69 -6.75 1.52
C HIS A 216 12.54 -6.54 2.78
N GLY A 217 12.38 -5.44 3.51
CA GLY A 217 13.23 -5.22 4.67
C GLY A 217 13.04 -3.89 5.39
N LEU A 218 13.97 -3.61 6.30
CA LEU A 218 14.06 -2.36 7.06
C LEU A 218 15.18 -1.48 6.49
N ALA A 219 14.78 -0.40 5.84
CA ALA A 219 15.66 0.67 5.39
C ALA A 219 16.11 1.55 6.59
N PRO A 220 17.16 2.39 6.43
CA PRO A 220 17.63 3.30 7.46
C PRO A 220 16.50 4.12 8.10
N TYR A 221 16.65 4.42 9.39
CA TYR A 221 15.59 4.98 10.25
C TYR A 221 14.38 4.05 10.51
N PHE A 222 14.50 2.74 10.24
CA PHE A 222 13.44 1.74 10.47
C PHE A 222 12.19 1.97 9.60
N PHE A 223 12.39 2.21 8.31
CA PHE A 223 11.31 2.19 7.33
C PHE A 223 11.14 0.78 6.77
N GLU A 224 9.98 0.14 7.01
CA GLU A 224 9.60 -1.07 6.28
C GLU A 224 9.50 -0.72 4.80
N THR A 225 10.14 -1.51 3.95
CA THR A 225 10.36 -1.18 2.53
C THR A 225 10.22 -2.42 1.66
N ASP A 226 9.32 -2.34 0.69
CA ASP A 226 8.95 -3.37 -0.27
C ASP A 226 9.27 -2.84 -1.68
N ALA A 227 10.31 -3.38 -2.33
CA ALA A 227 10.83 -2.89 -3.61
C ALA A 227 10.85 -4.00 -4.66
N TYR A 228 9.93 -3.96 -5.63
CA TYR A 228 9.69 -5.03 -6.60
C TYR A 228 9.86 -4.58 -8.05
N LEU A 229 10.50 -5.42 -8.86
CA LEU A 229 10.50 -5.35 -10.31
C LEU A 229 9.58 -6.46 -10.86
N TYR A 230 8.59 -6.06 -11.64
CA TYR A 230 7.63 -6.94 -12.32
C TYR A 230 7.94 -7.04 -13.81
N VAL A 231 7.87 -8.25 -14.36
CA VAL A 231 7.97 -8.53 -15.80
C VAL A 231 6.79 -9.42 -16.19
N GLY A 232 5.85 -8.85 -16.95
CA GLY A 232 4.61 -9.49 -17.38
C GLY A 232 4.55 -9.80 -18.86
N GLN A 233 3.33 -10.05 -19.33
CA GLN A 233 3.00 -10.25 -20.74
C GLN A 233 3.10 -8.92 -21.52
N ASP A 234 3.04 -8.95 -22.86
CA ASP A 234 3.09 -7.75 -23.73
C ASP A 234 4.24 -6.77 -23.45
N LYS A 235 5.41 -7.31 -23.06
CA LYS A 235 6.61 -6.56 -22.60
C LYS A 235 6.34 -5.61 -21.44
N GLN A 236 5.27 -5.81 -20.67
CA GLN A 236 4.98 -4.97 -19.52
C GLN A 236 6.09 -5.15 -18.48
N VAL A 237 6.80 -4.07 -18.18
CA VAL A 237 7.84 -4.03 -17.14
C VAL A 237 7.57 -2.83 -16.26
N SER A 238 7.40 -3.06 -14.96
CA SER A 238 7.19 -2.01 -13.98
C SER A 238 7.99 -2.24 -12.71
N PHE A 239 8.33 -1.14 -12.05
CA PHE A 239 8.94 -1.12 -10.73
C PHE A 239 7.91 -0.56 -9.74
N SER A 240 7.84 -1.13 -8.55
CA SER A 240 6.97 -0.69 -7.46
C SER A 240 7.81 -0.56 -6.19
N LEU A 241 7.61 0.54 -5.47
CA LEU A 241 8.26 0.84 -4.20
C LEU A 241 7.19 1.25 -3.19
N GLU A 242 6.93 0.40 -2.20
CA GLU A 242 6.26 0.80 -0.97
C GLU A 242 7.32 1.04 0.11
N THR A 243 7.14 2.09 0.90
CA THR A 243 7.88 2.29 2.13
C THR A 243 7.02 2.96 3.19
N ASN A 244 7.05 2.45 4.41
CA ASN A 244 6.24 2.93 5.53
C ASN A 244 7.01 2.85 6.86
N ARG A 245 6.53 3.51 7.91
CA ARG A 245 7.14 3.42 9.25
C ARG A 245 6.16 3.70 10.37
N ASP A 246 5.95 2.74 11.26
CA ASP A 246 5.19 2.96 12.51
C ASP A 246 5.93 3.91 13.47
N LEU A 247 5.33 5.06 13.77
CA LEU A 247 5.77 6.03 14.78
C LEU A 247 4.82 5.99 15.99
N LEU A 248 5.31 5.57 17.15
CA LEU A 248 4.50 5.44 18.36
C LEU A 248 4.33 6.81 19.05
N PHE A 249 3.14 7.40 18.97
CA PHE A 249 2.78 8.56 19.81
C PHE A 249 2.42 8.13 21.24
N THR A 250 1.81 6.96 21.40
CA THR A 250 1.56 6.33 22.71
C THR A 250 1.69 4.81 22.60
N GLN A 251 1.52 4.09 23.70
CA GLN A 251 1.49 2.61 23.71
C GLN A 251 0.34 1.99 22.89
N LYS A 252 -0.62 2.79 22.39
CA LYS A 252 -1.78 2.35 21.60
C LYS A 252 -2.07 3.20 20.36
N LEU A 253 -1.44 4.36 20.21
CA LEU A 253 -1.67 5.29 19.10
C LEU A 253 -0.40 5.37 18.25
N ILE A 254 -0.52 4.95 17.00
CA ILE A 254 0.58 4.79 16.07
C ILE A 254 0.25 5.64 14.83
N LEU A 255 1.20 6.48 14.41
CA LEU A 255 1.14 7.19 13.14
C LEU A 255 2.09 6.49 12.17
N LYS A 256 1.59 6.03 11.03
CA LYS A 256 2.36 5.39 9.98
C LYS A 256 2.38 6.28 8.73
N PRO A 257 3.35 7.19 8.59
CA PRO A 257 3.70 7.73 7.27
C PRO A 257 4.03 6.60 6.30
N TYR A 258 3.55 6.75 5.06
CA TYR A 258 3.84 5.82 3.98
C TYR A 258 3.96 6.51 2.62
N MET A 259 4.68 5.87 1.71
CA MET A 259 4.84 6.24 0.31
C MET A 259 4.74 5.00 -0.55
N ASN A 260 3.84 5.01 -1.54
CA ASN A 260 3.75 3.98 -2.58
C ASN A 260 4.01 4.63 -3.95
N LEU A 261 4.91 4.07 -4.74
CA LEU A 261 5.38 4.63 -6.02
C LEU A 261 5.46 3.51 -7.06
N ASP A 262 4.70 3.63 -8.15
CA ASP A 262 4.79 2.72 -9.30
C ASP A 262 5.38 3.44 -10.52
N VAL A 263 6.31 2.79 -11.21
CA VAL A 263 6.98 3.28 -12.41
C VAL A 263 6.83 2.23 -13.52
N VAL A 264 6.15 2.57 -14.60
CA VAL A 264 6.01 1.72 -15.79
C VAL A 264 7.21 2.00 -16.71
N LEU A 265 8.10 1.03 -16.88
CA LEU A 265 9.28 1.12 -17.75
C LEU A 265 8.94 0.77 -19.20
N SER A 266 8.02 -0.16 -19.41
CA SER A 266 7.48 -0.52 -20.73
C SER A 266 6.08 -1.11 -20.60
N ASP A 267 5.23 -0.90 -21.60
CA ASP A 267 3.89 -1.48 -21.71
C ASP A 267 3.37 -1.35 -23.16
N ASP A 268 3.32 -2.48 -23.86
CA ASP A 268 2.76 -2.61 -25.21
C ASP A 268 1.38 -3.31 -25.22
N SER A 269 0.77 -3.55 -24.04
CA SER A 269 -0.51 -4.26 -23.92
C SER A 269 -1.70 -3.49 -24.49
N ARG A 270 -2.82 -4.18 -24.73
CA ARG A 270 -4.07 -3.55 -25.19
C ARG A 270 -4.55 -2.42 -24.28
N TYR A 271 -4.30 -2.57 -22.98
CA TYR A 271 -4.74 -1.67 -21.92
C TYR A 271 -3.56 -0.93 -21.28
N ALA A 272 -2.53 -0.66 -22.06
CA ALA A 272 -1.25 -0.14 -21.58
C ALA A 272 -1.34 1.13 -20.71
N GLN A 273 -0.53 1.18 -19.67
CA GLN A 273 -0.31 2.37 -18.86
C GLN A 273 0.68 3.33 -19.55
N LYS A 274 0.76 4.59 -19.06
CA LYS A 274 1.72 5.58 -19.58
C LYS A 274 3.10 5.38 -18.93
N THR A 275 4.11 5.10 -19.76
CA THR A 275 5.53 4.96 -19.36
C THR A 275 6.04 6.13 -18.49
N GLY A 276 6.89 5.84 -17.51
CA GLY A 276 7.40 6.74 -16.48
C GLY A 276 6.75 6.48 -15.12
N LEU A 277 6.84 7.44 -14.19
CA LEU A 277 6.06 7.44 -12.94
C LEU A 277 4.58 7.30 -13.28
N SER A 278 3.94 6.22 -12.83
CA SER A 278 2.56 5.87 -13.12
C SER A 278 1.64 6.27 -11.97
N SER A 279 2.05 5.95 -10.73
CA SER A 279 1.39 6.35 -9.49
C SER A 279 2.41 6.98 -8.52
N LEU A 280 1.94 7.85 -7.63
CA LEU A 280 2.65 8.24 -6.41
C LEU A 280 1.61 8.59 -5.34
N TRP A 281 1.61 7.82 -4.25
CA TRP A 281 0.75 8.01 -3.10
C TRP A 281 1.63 8.36 -1.90
N LEU A 282 1.30 9.43 -1.19
CA LEU A 282 1.98 9.91 0.02
C LEU A 282 0.94 10.09 1.13
N GLY A 283 1.01 9.32 2.21
CA GLY A 283 -0.06 9.26 3.20
C GLY A 283 0.37 9.13 4.66
N LEU A 284 -0.62 9.32 5.54
CA LEU A 284 -0.51 9.32 7.00
C LEU A 284 -1.64 8.49 7.59
N GLU A 285 -1.41 7.19 7.81
CA GLU A 285 -2.34 6.32 8.54
C GLU A 285 -2.19 6.56 10.05
N THR A 286 -3.26 6.93 10.75
CA THR A 286 -3.28 6.99 12.23
C THR A 286 -4.09 5.82 12.78
N ARG A 287 -3.39 4.85 13.36
CA ARG A 287 -3.92 3.56 13.83
C ARG A 287 -4.03 3.52 15.35
N TYR A 288 -5.17 3.02 15.86
CA TYR A 288 -5.41 2.86 17.30
C TYR A 288 -5.59 1.39 17.68
N GLU A 289 -4.70 0.88 18.51
CA GLU A 289 -4.75 -0.50 19.00
C GLU A 289 -5.74 -0.66 20.16
N ILE A 290 -6.97 -1.06 19.84
CA ILE A 290 -7.92 -1.55 20.86
C ILE A 290 -7.29 -2.76 21.55
N ASN A 291 -6.81 -3.72 20.76
CA ASN A 291 -5.98 -4.85 21.16
C ASN A 291 -5.05 -5.24 19.98
N LYS A 292 -4.06 -6.12 20.22
CA LYS A 292 -3.07 -6.53 19.20
C LYS A 292 -3.63 -7.33 17.99
N LYS A 293 -4.94 -7.58 17.94
CA LYS A 293 -5.64 -8.23 16.81
C LYS A 293 -6.66 -7.35 16.10
N VAL A 294 -7.03 -6.19 16.67
CA VAL A 294 -8.11 -5.32 16.16
C VAL A 294 -7.69 -3.86 16.30
N MET A 295 -7.44 -3.23 15.16
CA MET A 295 -6.76 -1.93 15.05
C MET A 295 -7.50 -1.04 14.03
N PRO A 296 -8.57 -0.32 14.42
CA PRO A 296 -9.15 0.72 13.57
C PRO A 296 -8.13 1.83 13.29
N PHE A 297 -8.25 2.46 12.11
CA PHE A 297 -7.41 3.57 11.69
C PHE A 297 -8.18 4.61 10.89
N ILE A 298 -7.64 5.82 10.83
CA ILE A 298 -7.97 6.84 9.83
C ILE A 298 -6.79 6.98 8.87
N ASP A 299 -7.08 7.32 7.63
CA ASP A 299 -6.10 7.44 6.56
C ASP A 299 -6.31 8.77 5.82
N VAL A 300 -5.21 9.47 5.51
CA VAL A 300 -5.19 10.72 4.74
C VAL A 300 -3.98 10.69 3.82
N ALA A 301 -4.22 10.78 2.51
CA ALA A 301 -3.19 10.66 1.49
C ALA A 301 -3.35 11.69 0.38
N TYR A 302 -2.23 12.03 -0.25
CA TYR A 302 -2.18 12.72 -1.53
C TYR A 302 -1.80 11.71 -2.61
N GLY A 303 -2.70 11.48 -3.57
CA GLY A 303 -2.50 10.58 -4.70
C GLY A 303 -2.21 11.36 -5.99
N TYR A 304 -1.22 10.92 -6.74
CA TYR A 304 -0.97 11.29 -8.12
C TYR A 304 -1.05 10.04 -8.99
N ASP A 305 -1.88 10.08 -10.02
CA ASP A 305 -1.94 9.03 -11.03
C ASP A 305 -1.79 9.63 -12.42
N LYS A 306 -0.96 9.01 -13.25
CA LYS A 306 -0.64 9.52 -14.59
C LYS A 306 -1.68 9.13 -15.64
N GLY A 307 -2.50 8.12 -15.36
CA GLY A 307 -3.58 7.61 -16.19
C GLY A 307 -3.13 6.80 -17.43
N ASN A 308 -4.10 6.13 -18.05
CA ASN A 308 -3.85 5.13 -19.10
C ASN A 308 -3.45 5.72 -20.46
N LYS A 309 -2.68 4.95 -21.25
CA LYS A 309 -2.27 5.28 -22.63
C LYS A 309 -3.47 5.05 -23.56
N ALA A 310 -3.75 5.97 -24.47
CA ALA A 310 -4.78 5.74 -25.50
C ALA A 310 -4.34 4.60 -26.44
N THR A 311 -5.23 3.64 -26.69
CA THR A 311 -5.00 2.49 -27.59
C THR A 311 -6.22 2.27 -28.49
N ALA A 312 -6.21 1.20 -29.29
CA ALA A 312 -7.42 0.76 -30.01
C ALA A 312 -8.50 0.12 -29.09
N TRP A 313 -8.20 -0.09 -27.80
CA TRP A 313 -9.05 -0.82 -26.85
C TRP A 313 -9.46 0.01 -25.62
N GLN A 314 -8.79 1.13 -25.36
CA GLN A 314 -9.16 2.09 -24.31
C GLN A 314 -8.92 3.54 -24.74
N GLN A 315 -9.75 4.45 -24.21
CA GLN A 315 -9.43 5.87 -24.23
C GLN A 315 -8.29 6.16 -23.24
N GLY A 316 -7.44 7.13 -23.56
CA GLY A 316 -6.41 7.56 -22.62
C GLY A 316 -7.03 8.46 -21.54
N SER A 317 -6.79 8.15 -20.27
CA SER A 317 -7.11 9.08 -19.19
C SER A 317 -6.09 10.23 -19.15
N ASN A 318 -6.40 11.33 -18.46
CA ASN A 318 -5.42 12.37 -18.13
C ASN A 318 -4.65 11.98 -16.85
N SER A 319 -3.92 12.93 -16.25
CA SER A 319 -3.33 12.73 -14.93
C SER A 319 -4.18 13.36 -13.84
N GLU A 320 -4.39 12.64 -12.74
CA GLU A 320 -5.26 12.95 -11.61
C GLU A 320 -4.38 13.24 -10.36
N LYS A 321 -4.85 14.08 -9.42
CA LYS A 321 -3.99 14.73 -8.40
C LYS A 321 -4.78 15.16 -7.15
N ASP A 322 -5.09 14.21 -6.29
CA ASP A 322 -6.21 14.36 -5.36
C ASP A 322 -5.88 14.00 -3.92
N TRP A 323 -6.58 14.68 -3.01
CA TRP A 323 -6.57 14.35 -1.59
C TRP A 323 -7.62 13.30 -1.30
N TRP A 324 -7.16 12.18 -0.75
CA TRP A 324 -7.97 11.06 -0.31
C TRP A 324 -7.98 11.02 1.21
N TYR A 325 -9.15 10.77 1.78
CA TYR A 325 -9.32 10.63 3.23
C TYR A 325 -10.34 9.55 3.55
N GLY A 326 -10.19 8.91 4.70
CA GLY A 326 -11.10 7.85 5.08
C GLY A 326 -10.74 7.13 6.36
N ALA A 327 -11.30 5.93 6.51
CA ALA A 327 -11.13 5.09 7.68
C ALA A 327 -11.11 3.62 7.30
N GLY A 328 -10.47 2.83 8.15
CA GLY A 328 -10.34 1.40 7.96
C GLY A 328 -10.19 0.60 9.24
N LEU A 329 -10.10 -0.71 9.07
CA LEU A 329 -9.91 -1.68 10.13
C LEU A 329 -8.82 -2.65 9.72
N ARG A 330 -7.77 -2.73 10.54
CA ARG A 330 -6.70 -3.71 10.41
C ARG A 330 -6.88 -4.82 11.44
N LEU A 331 -6.84 -6.07 10.99
CA LEU A 331 -6.98 -7.28 11.79
C LEU A 331 -5.68 -8.09 11.69
N LYS A 332 -5.21 -8.65 12.81
CA LYS A 332 -3.97 -9.44 12.86
C LYS A 332 -4.15 -10.71 13.66
N PHE A 333 -3.65 -11.84 13.18
CA PHE A 333 -3.96 -13.18 13.70
C PHE A 333 -2.72 -13.96 14.10
#